data_AF-A0A7J4J2V9-F1
#
_entry.id   AF-A0A7J4J2V9-F1
#
_cell.length_a   1.000
_cell.length_b   1.000
_cell.length_c   1.000
_cell.angle_alpha   90.00
_cell.angle_beta   90.00
_cell.angle_gamma   90.00
#
_symmetry.space_group_name_H-M   'P 1'
#
loop_
_entity.id
_entity.type
_entity.pdbx_description
1 polymer ?
#
loop_
_entity_poly.entity_id
_entity_poly.type
_entity_poly.pdbx_seq_one_letter_code
_entity_poly.pdbx_strand_id
1 'polypeptide(L)' 'MTRSKPKKSLPKQPSRWHAVPLKGSFMITAILGILISIYWVYPQSKNYGLTFILIFAIMFVASAVSATKAPVIEV' A
#
# COMPACT_ATOMS: atom_id res chain seq x y z
N MET A 1 27.12 20.70 -43.77
CA MET A 1 26.00 19.77 -44.06
C MET A 1 26.03 18.63 -43.04
N THR A 2 25.41 18.82 -41.86
CA THR A 2 25.44 17.86 -40.76
C THR A 2 24.14 17.06 -40.73
N ARG A 3 24.20 15.76 -41.06
CA ARG A 3 23.05 14.85 -41.01
C ARG A 3 22.67 14.59 -39.55
N SER A 4 21.57 15.19 -39.09
CA SER A 4 20.92 14.80 -37.83
C SER A 4 20.33 13.39 -38.00
N LYS A 5 20.69 12.49 -37.08
CA LYS A 5 20.18 11.10 -37.09
C LYS A 5 18.69 11.11 -36.68
N PRO A 6 17.82 10.33 -37.34
CA PRO A 6 16.41 10.28 -37.00
C PRO A 6 16.22 9.63 -35.63
N LYS A 7 15.60 10.36 -34.70
CA LYS A 7 15.21 9.89 -33.37
C LYS A 7 14.15 8.80 -33.54
N LYS A 8 14.55 7.52 -33.47
CA LYS A 8 13.61 6.39 -33.45
C LYS A 8 12.65 6.59 -32.29
N SER A 9 11.38 6.87 -32.60
CA SER A 9 10.29 6.89 -31.63
C SER A 9 10.09 5.46 -31.13
N LEU A 10 10.37 5.25 -29.84
CA LEU A 10 10.16 3.96 -29.18
C LEU A 10 8.67 3.62 -29.25
N PRO A 11 8.32 2.37 -29.60
CA PRO A 11 6.93 1.94 -29.67
C PRO A 11 6.27 2.13 -28.30
N LYS A 12 5.09 2.75 -28.28
CA LYS A 12 4.27 2.98 -27.09
C LYS A 12 3.92 1.62 -26.49
N GLN A 13 4.63 1.22 -25.43
CA GLN A 13 4.41 -0.05 -24.75
C GLN A 13 2.93 -0.11 -24.30
N PRO A 14 2.22 -1.21 -24.58
CA PRO A 14 0.86 -1.38 -24.08
C PRO A 14 0.92 -1.30 -22.56
N SER A 15 0.05 -0.49 -21.96
CA SER A 15 0.01 -0.25 -20.51
C SER A 15 -0.35 -1.55 -19.80
N ARG A 16 0.65 -2.39 -19.55
CA ARG A 16 0.54 -3.53 -18.65
C ARG A 16 0.25 -2.94 -17.28
N TRP A 17 -0.84 -3.40 -16.67
CA TRP A 17 -1.26 -3.00 -15.33
C TRP A 17 -0.08 -3.10 -14.38
N HIS A 18 0.44 -1.95 -13.96
CA HIS A 18 1.58 -1.85 -13.05
C HIS A 18 1.01 -1.97 -11.64
N ALA A 19 0.89 -3.20 -11.15
CA ALA A 19 0.46 -3.47 -9.79
C ALA A 19 1.60 -3.12 -8.83
N VAL A 20 1.62 -1.87 -8.36
CA VAL A 20 2.58 -1.41 -7.36
C VAL A 20 2.12 -1.94 -6.00
N PRO A 21 3.00 -2.57 -5.20
CA PRO A 21 2.65 -2.97 -3.84
C PRO A 21 2.19 -1.74 -3.03
N LEU A 22 1.22 -1.96 -2.15
CA LEU A 22 0.71 -0.89 -1.28
C LEU A 22 1.87 -0.34 -0.44
N LYS A 23 1.98 0.99 -0.34
CA LYS A 23 3.05 1.65 0.41
C LYS A 23 3.08 1.14 1.85
N GLY A 24 4.27 0.77 2.34
CA GLY A 24 4.46 0.31 3.71
C GLY A 24 3.98 1.31 4.78
N SER A 25 3.88 2.60 4.43
CA SER A 25 3.25 3.62 5.28
C SER A 25 1.83 3.26 5.70
N PHE A 26 1.03 2.63 4.81
CA PHE A 26 -0.33 2.21 5.13
C PHE A 26 -0.37 1.10 6.18
N MET A 27 0.57 0.14 6.08
CA MET A 27 0.72 -0.94 7.06
C MET A 27 1.14 -0.38 8.43
N ILE A 28 2.07 0.58 8.45
CA ILE A 28 2.49 1.26 9.69
C ILE A 28 1.31 2.00 10.34
N THR A 29 0.49 2.70 9.56
CA THR A 29 -0.72 3.35 10.07
C THR A 29 -1.68 2.34 10.70
N ALA A 30 -1.84 1.15 10.13
CA ALA A 30 -2.68 0.11 10.71
C ALA A 30 -2.12 -0.39 12.06
N ILE A 31 -0.81 -0.63 12.14
CA ILE A 31 -0.14 -1.04 13.39
C ILE A 31 -0.30 0.04 14.48
N LEU A 32 -0.06 1.30 14.12
CA LEU A 32 -0.22 2.43 15.05
C LEU A 32 -1.68 2.57 15.50
N GLY A 33 -2.64 2.41 14.60
CA GLY A 33 -4.08 2.45 14.92
C GLY A 33 -4.47 1.38 15.94
N ILE A 34 -3.97 0.14 15.77
CA ILE A 34 -4.19 -0.94 16.75
C ILE A 34 -3.58 -0.58 18.11
N LEU A 35 -2.32 -0.12 18.13
CA LEU A 35 -1.63 0.25 19.37
C LEU A 35 -2.35 1.38 20.11
N ILE A 36 -2.70 2.46 19.41
CA ILE A 36 -3.44 3.59 19.98
C ILE A 36 -4.79 3.13 20.52
N SER A 37 -5.48 2.27 19.77
CA SER A 37 -6.79 1.78 20.20
C SER A 37 -6.70 0.91 21.47
N ILE A 38 -5.70 0.04 21.58
CA ILE A 38 -5.51 -0.80 22.77
C ILE A 38 -5.09 0.03 23.99
N TYR A 39 -4.08 0.88 23.84
CA TYR A 39 -3.48 1.58 24.98
C TYR A 39 -4.27 2.80 25.43
N TRP A 40 -4.92 3.52 24.50
CA TRP A 40 -5.59 4.78 24.81
C TRP A 40 -7.10 4.69 24.70
N VAL A 41 -7.65 4.14 23.62
CA VAL A 41 -9.11 4.18 23.40
C VAL A 41 -9.85 3.14 24.25
N TYR A 42 -9.35 1.91 24.33
CA TYR A 42 -9.97 0.82 25.07
C TYR A 42 -10.23 1.13 26.56
N PRO A 43 -9.30 1.75 27.32
CA PRO A 43 -9.59 2.14 28.71
C PRO A 43 -10.61 3.27 28.83
N GLN A 44 -10.73 4.16 27.84
CA GLN A 44 -11.74 5.23 27.86
C GLN A 44 -13.13 4.74 27.45
N SER A 45 -13.20 3.86 26.45
CA SER A 45 -14.44 3.24 26.01
C SER A 45 -14.19 1.91 25.34
N LYS A 46 -14.67 0.84 25.98
CA LYS A 46 -14.53 -0.54 25.47
C LYS A 46 -15.18 -0.73 24.10
N ASN A 47 -16.35 -0.10 23.88
CA ASN A 47 -17.08 -0.23 22.62
C ASN A 47 -16.27 0.39 21.46
N TYR A 48 -15.84 1.64 21.61
CA TYR A 48 -15.07 2.31 20.56
C TYR A 48 -13.68 1.69 20.36
N GLY A 49 -13.01 1.30 21.44
CA GLY A 49 -11.71 0.64 21.36
C GLY A 49 -11.79 -0.68 20.57
N LEU A 50 -12.81 -1.50 20.83
CA LEU A 50 -13.02 -2.75 20.12
C LEU A 50 -13.37 -2.53 18.64
N THR A 51 -14.22 -1.55 18.34
CA THR A 51 -14.54 -1.19 16.94
C THR A 51 -13.30 -0.73 16.17
N PHE A 52 -12.48 0.15 16.75
CA PHE A 52 -11.27 0.61 16.07
C PHE A 52 -10.23 -0.49 15.91
N ILE A 53 -10.02 -1.35 16.92
CA ILE A 53 -9.13 -2.52 16.79
C ILE A 53 -9.59 -3.40 15.62
N LEU A 54 -10.90 -3.66 15.50
CA LEU A 54 -11.44 -4.47 14.41
C LEU A 54 -11.19 -3.84 13.04
N ILE A 55 -11.45 -2.54 12.90
CA ILE A 55 -11.23 -1.81 11.64
C ILE A 55 -9.75 -1.84 11.26
N PHE A 56 -8.85 -1.50 12.20
CA PHE A 56 -7.41 -1.49 11.92
C PHE A 56 -6.85 -2.90 11.69
N ALA A 57 -7.41 -3.94 12.31
CA ALA A 57 -7.05 -5.32 12.05
C ALA A 57 -7.42 -5.75 10.62
N ILE A 58 -8.63 -5.43 10.14
CA ILE A 58 -9.04 -5.68 8.75
C ILE A 58 -8.13 -4.91 7.79
N MET A 59 -7.84 -3.65 8.10
CA MET A 59 -6.94 -2.80 7.32
C MET A 59 -5.52 -3.37 7.25
N PHE A 60 -5.02 -3.91 8.37
CA PHE A 60 -3.71 -4.57 8.45
C PHE A 60 -3.66 -5.82 7.56
N VAL A 61 -4.68 -6.68 7.63
CA VAL A 61 -4.78 -7.88 6.78
C VAL A 61 -4.86 -7.49 5.30
N ALA A 62 -5.66 -6.48 4.94
CA ALA A 62 -5.74 -5.99 3.58
C ALA A 62 -4.37 -5.51 3.07
N SER A 63 -3.62 -4.78 3.90
CA SER A 63 -2.27 -4.32 3.58
C SER A 63 -1.28 -5.47 3.39
N ALA A 64 -1.32 -6.47 4.25
CA ALA A 64 -0.45 -7.65 4.19
C ALA A 64 -0.74 -8.49 2.93
N VAL A 65 -2.01 -8.67 2.57
CA VAL A 65 -2.40 -9.36 1.34
C VAL A 65 -1.95 -8.57 0.11
N SER A 66 -2.07 -7.24 0.12
CA SER A 66 -1.62 -6.41 -1.00
C SER A 66 -0.10 -6.44 -1.20
N ALA A 67 0.68 -6.57 -0.12
CA ALA A 67 2.13 -6.66 -0.20
C ALA A 67 2.60 -8.02 -0.75
N THR A 68 1.88 -9.11 -0.48
CA THR A 68 2.26 -10.47 -0.88
C THR A 68 1.82 -10.85 -2.30
N LYS A 69 0.79 -10.18 -2.85
CA LYS A 69 0.24 -10.46 -4.19
C LYS A 69 0.87 -9.61 -5.31
N ALA A 70 1.78 -8.68 -4.98
CA ALA A 70 2.37 -7.79 -5.96
C ALA A 70 3.47 -8.49 -6.78
N PRO A 71 3.38 -8.53 -8.12
CA PRO A 71 4.44 -9.11 -8.95
C PRO A 71 5.68 -8.23 -8.89
N VAL A 72 6.81 -8.80 -8.42
CA VAL A 72 8.13 -8.16 -8.51
C VAL A 72 8.57 -8.26 -9.96
N ILE A 73 8.39 -7.18 -10.73
CA ILE A 73 8.98 -7.07 -12.06
C ILE A 73 10.42 -6.58 -11.84
N GLU A 74 11.36 -7.52 -11.79
CA GLU A 74 12.78 -7.18 -11.93
C GLU A 74 13.01 -6.72 -13.37
N VAL A 75 13.45 -5.48 -13.52
CA VAL A 75 13.78 -4.84 -14.82
C VAL A 75 15.28 -4.85 -15.03
#